data_AF-A0A078B1Z0-F1
#
_entry.id   AF-A0A078B1Z0-F1
#
_cell.length_a   1.000
_cell.length_b   1.000
_cell.length_c   1.000
_cell.angle_alpha   90.00
_cell.angle_beta   90.00
_cell.angle_gamma   90.00
#
_symmetry.space_group_name_H-M   'P 1'
#
loop_
_entity.id
_entity.type
_entity.pdbx_description
1 polymer ?
#
loop_
_entity_poly.entity_id
_entity_poly.type
_entity_poly.pdbx_seq_one_letter_code
_entity_poly.pdbx_strand_id
1 'polypeptide(L)'
;MSDDPKNDGDNAQDDIASKLLKNLEGGSVEPDNQNKISNKDLAYVFHQNRDNFPAKPYYEDGNPEMYIKEHIEKRRLLMQNETVVDAINDFMTEFKKNGQGHVSKDEYFRVFLNVGMILRPGIDADDLQKIIKEEFDNDTSDSKVLFVTEEDQKNQAEIDQRNQQSQMSAPKTYDYIDQQKLFRALFELADTWCPNIDEFEYKEFFQQLKFRLKYAGQQDTSAYDVL
;
A
#
# COMPACT_ATOMS: atom_id res chain seq x y z
N MET A 1 87.18 13.69 -4.59
CA MET A 1 87.40 13.55 -3.13
C MET A 1 86.23 14.27 -2.47
N SER A 2 85.19 13.61 -1.99
CA SER A 2 85.15 12.24 -1.48
C SER A 2 83.75 11.68 -1.64
N ASP A 3 83.70 10.42 -2.05
CA ASP A 3 82.57 9.52 -1.90
C ASP A 3 82.18 9.38 -0.42
N ASP A 4 80.89 9.36 -0.13
CA ASP A 4 80.35 8.43 0.86
C ASP A 4 78.86 8.15 0.59
N PRO A 5 78.43 6.87 0.53
CA PRO A 5 77.07 6.44 0.24
C PRO A 5 76.29 6.14 1.52
N LYS A 6 74.95 6.21 1.44
CA LYS A 6 73.92 5.62 2.35
C LYS A 6 72.57 6.21 1.91
N ASN A 7 71.45 5.51 1.83
CA ASN A 7 71.05 4.17 2.24
C ASN A 7 69.63 4.02 1.65
N ASP A 8 69.47 3.12 0.68
CA ASP A 8 68.15 2.73 0.18
C ASP A 8 67.48 1.87 1.26
N GLY A 9 66.52 2.48 1.97
CA GLY A 9 65.67 1.82 2.95
C GLY A 9 64.22 1.91 2.51
N ASP A 10 63.73 0.78 2.00
CA ASP A 10 62.32 0.41 1.79
C ASP A 10 61.35 1.18 2.69
N ASN A 11 60.38 1.88 2.08
CA ASN A 11 59.15 2.25 2.79
C ASN A 11 57.89 1.92 1.96
N ALA A 12 57.78 0.65 1.56
CA ALA A 12 56.60 0.09 0.91
C ALA A 12 55.64 -0.62 1.90
N GLN A 13 55.97 -0.66 3.20
CA GLN A 13 55.14 -1.34 4.22
C GLN A 13 54.16 -0.40 4.97
N ASP A 14 54.40 0.91 4.99
CA ASP A 14 53.50 1.87 5.67
C ASP A 14 52.22 2.22 4.87
N ASP A 15 52.21 1.98 3.55
CA ASP A 15 51.08 2.33 2.68
C ASP A 15 49.99 1.23 2.62
N ILE A 16 50.33 0.00 3.04
CA ILE A 16 49.36 -1.12 3.14
C ILE A 16 48.60 -1.05 4.47
N ALA A 17 49.27 -0.71 5.57
CA ALA A 17 48.65 -0.57 6.89
C ALA A 17 47.62 0.58 6.91
N SER A 18 47.92 1.69 6.21
CA SER A 18 47.02 2.84 6.09
C SER A 18 45.81 2.60 5.17
N LYS A 19 45.93 1.70 4.19
CA LYS A 19 44.81 1.23 3.35
C LYS A 19 43.94 0.18 4.04
N LEU A 20 44.51 -0.63 4.95
CA LEU A 20 43.76 -1.59 5.78
C LEU A 20 42.96 -0.91 6.91
N LEU A 21 43.48 0.19 7.48
CA LEU A 21 42.78 0.93 8.55
C LEU A 21 41.62 1.81 8.04
N LYS A 22 41.62 2.24 6.78
CA LYS A 22 40.49 2.97 6.17
C LYS A 22 39.28 2.09 5.82
N ASN A 23 39.44 0.77 5.80
CA ASN A 23 38.34 -0.19 5.56
C ASN A 23 37.71 -0.72 6.87
N LEU A 24 38.15 -0.23 8.03
CA LEU A 24 37.63 -0.60 9.35
C LEU A 24 36.67 0.45 9.94
N GLU A 25 36.54 1.62 9.32
CA GLU A 25 35.36 2.47 9.49
C GLU A 25 34.25 1.94 8.59
N GLY A 26 33.79 0.73 8.93
CA GLY A 26 32.50 0.23 8.53
C GLY A 26 31.44 1.14 9.13
N GLY A 27 31.19 2.26 8.46
CA GLY A 27 29.87 2.86 8.46
C GLY A 27 28.94 1.76 8.00
N SER A 28 28.28 1.12 8.96
CA SER A 28 27.10 0.33 8.70
C SER A 28 26.17 1.26 7.93
N VAL A 29 26.12 1.10 6.61
CA VAL A 29 24.93 1.47 5.86
C VAL A 29 23.87 0.63 6.55
N GLU A 30 23.09 1.26 7.45
CA GLU A 30 21.92 0.58 7.99
C GLU A 30 21.18 0.02 6.78
N PRO A 31 20.89 -1.30 6.75
CA PRO A 31 20.10 -1.83 5.67
C PRO A 31 18.86 -0.95 5.61
N ASP A 32 18.65 -0.31 4.45
CA ASP A 32 17.51 0.52 4.14
C ASP A 32 16.29 -0.05 4.87
N ASN A 33 15.85 0.62 5.94
CA ASN A 33 14.88 0.04 6.87
C ASN A 33 13.52 0.17 6.20
N GLN A 34 13.27 -0.66 5.19
CA GLN A 34 12.08 -0.69 4.35
C GLN A 34 10.79 -0.93 5.17
N ASN A 35 10.91 -1.28 6.45
CA ASN A 35 9.83 -1.46 7.40
C ASN A 35 9.66 -0.27 8.38
N LYS A 36 10.42 0.81 8.20
CA LYS A 36 10.27 2.02 9.00
C LYS A 36 9.25 2.93 8.34
N ILE A 37 8.23 3.30 9.11
CA ILE A 37 7.22 4.28 8.73
C ILE A 37 7.60 5.60 9.39
N SER A 38 7.69 6.65 8.60
CA SER A 38 8.12 7.98 9.01
C SER A 38 6.99 8.74 9.69
N ASN A 39 5.78 8.63 9.14
CA ASN A 39 4.57 9.20 9.74
C ASN A 39 4.03 8.26 10.84
N LYS A 40 3.86 8.79 12.06
CA LYS A 40 3.36 8.01 13.21
C LYS A 40 1.90 7.60 13.09
N ASP A 41 1.08 8.45 12.49
CA ASP A 41 -0.36 8.19 12.29
C ASP A 41 -0.53 7.11 11.22
N LEU A 42 0.27 7.16 10.14
CA LEU A 42 0.34 6.07 9.17
C LEU A 42 0.89 4.79 9.80
N ALA A 43 1.87 4.88 10.71
CA ALA A 43 2.39 3.71 11.40
C ALA A 43 1.31 3.02 12.25
N TYR A 44 0.43 3.80 12.88
CA TYR A 44 -0.69 3.30 13.66
C TYR A 44 -1.68 2.46 12.82
N VAL A 45 -1.83 2.76 11.53
CA VAL A 45 -2.67 1.97 10.61
C VAL A 45 -2.24 0.50 10.57
N PHE A 46 -0.93 0.22 10.68
CA PHE A 46 -0.38 -1.13 10.61
C PHE A 46 -0.16 -1.80 11.99
N HIS A 47 -0.65 -1.18 13.08
CA HIS A 47 -0.56 -1.76 14.40
C HIS A 47 -1.52 -2.95 14.57
N GLN A 48 -1.01 -4.08 15.06
CA GLN A 48 -1.79 -5.32 15.25
C GLN A 48 -2.95 -5.17 16.24
N ASN A 49 -2.85 -4.22 17.18
CA ASN A 49 -3.85 -4.01 18.24
C ASN A 49 -4.74 -2.79 18.00
N ARG A 50 -4.69 -2.20 16.80
CA ARG A 50 -5.43 -0.97 16.46
C ARG A 50 -6.94 -1.11 16.68
N ASP A 51 -7.48 -2.28 16.35
CA ASP A 51 -8.91 -2.56 16.34
C ASP A 51 -9.40 -3.36 17.56
N ASN A 52 -8.54 -3.57 18.56
CA ASN A 52 -8.87 -4.41 19.72
C ASN A 52 -9.96 -3.77 20.62
N PHE A 53 -10.04 -2.42 20.70
CA PHE A 53 -11.08 -1.75 21.46
C PHE A 53 -11.17 -0.22 21.22
N PRO A 54 -12.36 0.37 21.01
CA PRO A 54 -13.62 -0.30 20.70
C PRO A 54 -13.60 -0.89 19.29
N ALA A 55 -14.19 -2.08 19.12
CA ALA A 55 -14.37 -2.67 17.80
C ALA A 55 -15.32 -1.76 17.00
N LYS A 56 -14.84 -1.22 15.88
CA LYS A 56 -15.65 -0.41 14.94
C LYS A 56 -15.86 -1.16 13.62
N PRO A 57 -17.00 -0.96 12.94
CA PRO A 57 -17.25 -1.52 11.61
C PRO A 57 -16.30 -1.00 10.52
N TYR A 58 -16.09 -1.77 9.45
CA TYR A 58 -15.22 -1.40 8.31
C TYR A 58 -15.59 -0.05 7.68
N TYR A 59 -16.87 0.23 7.53
CA TYR A 59 -17.35 1.48 6.92
C TYR A 59 -16.98 2.74 7.75
N GLU A 60 -16.49 2.58 8.99
CA GLU A 60 -16.02 3.66 9.86
C GLU A 60 -14.49 3.85 9.82
N ASP A 61 -13.78 3.19 8.91
CA ASP A 61 -12.33 3.34 8.76
C ASP A 61 -11.91 4.56 7.97
N GLY A 62 -12.72 4.96 6.98
CA GLY A 62 -12.39 6.12 6.14
C GLY A 62 -12.42 7.42 6.94
N ASN A 63 -11.51 8.34 6.60
CA ASN A 63 -11.51 9.71 7.12
C ASN A 63 -12.65 10.52 6.43
N PRO A 64 -13.69 10.98 7.16
CA PRO A 64 -14.79 11.74 6.57
C PRO A 64 -14.33 13.05 5.90
N GLU A 65 -13.23 13.64 6.37
CA GLU A 65 -12.67 14.84 5.76
C GLU A 65 -12.21 14.62 4.32
N MET A 66 -11.95 13.37 3.88
CA MET A 66 -11.60 13.07 2.49
C MET A 66 -12.72 13.42 1.49
N TYR A 67 -13.96 13.58 1.96
CA TYR A 67 -15.16 13.77 1.12
C TYR A 67 -15.78 15.17 1.23
N ILE A 68 -15.07 16.13 1.85
CA ILE A 68 -15.45 17.53 1.79
C ILE A 68 -14.96 18.17 0.50
N LYS A 69 -15.68 19.19 0.01
CA LYS A 69 -15.43 19.83 -1.29
C LYS A 69 -13.99 20.29 -1.50
N GLU A 70 -13.35 20.85 -0.46
CA GLU A 70 -11.95 21.29 -0.54
C GLU A 70 -10.99 20.11 -0.75
N HIS A 71 -11.22 19.01 -0.05
CA HIS A 71 -10.36 17.83 -0.08
C HIS A 71 -10.53 16.99 -1.33
N ILE A 72 -11.73 16.99 -1.91
CA ILE A 72 -11.97 16.35 -3.21
C ILE A 72 -11.07 16.94 -4.29
N GLU A 73 -10.88 18.26 -4.32
CA GLU A 73 -10.00 18.88 -5.30
C GLU A 73 -8.53 18.53 -5.05
N LYS A 74 -8.10 18.49 -3.78
CA LYS A 74 -6.75 18.02 -3.41
C LYS A 74 -6.53 16.58 -3.87
N ARG A 75 -7.49 15.67 -3.63
CA ARG A 75 -7.45 14.28 -4.07
C ARG A 75 -7.42 14.15 -5.60
N ARG A 76 -8.17 14.99 -6.32
CA ARG A 76 -8.17 15.02 -7.79
C ARG A 76 -6.79 15.35 -8.35
N LEU A 77 -6.09 16.30 -7.74
CA LEU A 77 -4.70 16.63 -8.08
C LEU A 77 -3.75 15.50 -7.66
N LEU A 78 -3.95 14.93 -6.47
CA LEU A 78 -3.12 13.85 -5.92
C LEU A 78 -3.16 12.58 -6.79
N MET A 79 -4.31 12.24 -7.36
CA MET A 79 -4.47 11.09 -8.27
C MET A 79 -3.61 11.22 -9.55
N GLN A 80 -3.18 12.44 -9.90
CA GLN A 80 -2.31 12.73 -11.04
C GLN A 80 -0.85 12.98 -10.61
N ASN A 81 -0.56 13.00 -9.31
CA ASN A 81 0.77 13.21 -8.78
C ASN A 81 1.67 12.03 -9.15
N GLU A 82 2.85 12.30 -9.72
CA GLU A 82 3.79 11.27 -10.19
C GLU A 82 4.20 10.30 -9.07
N THR A 83 4.43 10.80 -7.86
CA THR A 83 4.81 9.96 -6.70
C THR A 83 3.72 8.94 -6.36
N VAL A 84 2.46 9.37 -6.40
CA VAL A 84 1.31 8.51 -6.10
C VAL A 84 1.04 7.54 -7.25
N VAL A 85 1.11 8.04 -8.49
CA VAL A 85 0.94 7.22 -9.70
C VAL A 85 1.98 6.11 -9.74
N ASP A 86 3.25 6.43 -9.46
CA ASP A 86 4.34 5.45 -9.44
C ASP A 86 4.18 4.44 -8.31
N ALA A 87 3.80 4.88 -7.11
CA ALA A 87 3.56 3.99 -5.97
C ALA A 87 2.43 2.99 -6.25
N ILE A 88 1.30 3.45 -6.80
CA ILE A 88 0.18 2.59 -7.17
C ILE A 88 0.58 1.65 -8.30
N ASN A 89 1.23 2.16 -9.36
CA ASN A 89 1.67 1.31 -10.48
C ASN A 89 2.66 0.23 -10.04
N ASP A 90 3.58 0.55 -9.13
CA ASP A 90 4.49 -0.43 -8.52
C ASP A 90 3.72 -1.48 -7.71
N PHE A 91 2.72 -1.07 -6.91
CA PHE A 91 1.89 -2.01 -6.16
C PHE A 91 1.01 -2.90 -7.07
N MET A 92 0.53 -2.36 -8.19
CA MET A 92 -0.23 -3.11 -9.20
C MET A 92 0.56 -4.28 -9.82
N THR A 93 1.88 -4.36 -9.59
CA THR A 93 2.70 -5.51 -10.02
C THR A 93 2.49 -6.75 -9.15
N GLU A 94 1.90 -6.60 -7.95
CA GLU A 94 1.52 -7.71 -7.06
C GLU A 94 0.32 -8.53 -7.59
N PHE A 95 -0.37 -8.01 -8.60
CA PHE A 95 -1.51 -8.67 -9.24
C PHE A 95 -1.07 -9.39 -10.52
N LYS A 96 -1.44 -10.67 -10.62
CA LYS A 96 -1.29 -11.45 -11.85
C LYS A 96 -2.29 -10.97 -12.90
N LYS A 97 -1.77 -10.48 -14.02
CA LYS A 97 -2.56 -10.04 -15.17
C LYS A 97 -2.67 -11.15 -16.20
N ASN A 98 -3.80 -11.22 -16.90
CA ASN A 98 -3.97 -12.09 -18.06
C ASN A 98 -3.27 -11.51 -19.31
N GLY A 99 -3.36 -12.20 -20.44
CA GLY A 99 -2.74 -11.74 -21.70
C GLY A 99 -3.27 -10.41 -22.26
N GLN A 100 -4.37 -9.88 -21.73
CA GLN A 100 -4.94 -8.57 -22.08
C GLN A 100 -4.56 -7.48 -21.07
N GLY A 101 -3.80 -7.81 -20.01
CA GLY A 101 -3.45 -6.88 -18.95
C GLY A 101 -4.51 -6.72 -17.86
N HIS A 102 -5.60 -7.50 -17.91
CA HIS A 102 -6.66 -7.47 -16.90
C HIS A 102 -6.36 -8.38 -15.72
N VAL A 103 -6.90 -8.05 -14.55
CA VAL A 103 -6.82 -8.86 -13.33
C VAL A 103 -8.15 -9.60 -13.14
N SER A 104 -8.13 -10.92 -12.93
CA SER A 104 -9.37 -11.67 -12.69
C SER A 104 -9.97 -11.36 -11.32
N LYS A 105 -11.26 -11.64 -11.14
CA LYS A 105 -11.94 -11.53 -9.83
C LYS A 105 -11.21 -12.33 -8.75
N ASP A 106 -10.84 -13.58 -9.05
CA ASP A 106 -10.11 -14.43 -8.10
C ASP A 106 -8.76 -13.83 -7.67
N GLU A 107 -8.03 -13.23 -8.61
CA GLU A 107 -6.74 -12.60 -8.30
C GLU A 107 -6.91 -11.30 -7.51
N TYR A 108 -7.93 -10.51 -7.83
CA TYR A 108 -8.31 -9.34 -7.03
C TYR A 108 -8.61 -9.77 -5.59
N PHE A 109 -9.46 -10.79 -5.41
CA PHE A 109 -9.80 -11.33 -4.09
C PHE A 109 -8.58 -11.83 -3.35
N ARG A 110 -7.69 -12.58 -4.02
CA ARG A 110 -6.45 -13.08 -3.41
C ARG A 110 -5.63 -11.94 -2.82
N VAL A 111 -5.41 -10.86 -3.57
CA VAL A 111 -4.59 -9.74 -3.09
C VAL A 111 -5.33 -8.96 -2.01
N PHE A 112 -6.59 -8.57 -2.27
CA PHE A 112 -7.38 -7.75 -1.33
C PHE A 112 -7.70 -8.47 -0.02
N LEU A 113 -7.83 -9.80 0.00
CA LEU A 113 -7.97 -10.56 1.25
C LEU A 113 -6.71 -10.42 2.11
N ASN A 114 -5.52 -10.57 1.51
CA ASN A 114 -4.28 -10.41 2.26
C ASN A 114 -4.08 -8.96 2.74
N VAL A 115 -4.41 -7.99 1.88
CA VAL A 115 -4.40 -6.56 2.26
C VAL A 115 -5.37 -6.29 3.41
N GLY A 116 -6.59 -6.79 3.34
CA GLY A 116 -7.60 -6.64 4.40
C GLY A 116 -7.15 -7.26 5.72
N MET A 117 -6.55 -8.44 5.70
CA MET A 117 -5.99 -9.08 6.91
C MET A 117 -4.81 -8.30 7.51
N ILE A 118 -4.02 -7.61 6.68
CA ILE A 118 -2.95 -6.73 7.14
C ILE A 118 -3.51 -5.47 7.79
N LEU A 119 -4.53 -4.86 7.17
CA LEU A 119 -5.08 -3.56 7.56
C LEU A 119 -6.16 -3.67 8.64
N ARG A 120 -6.78 -4.83 8.82
CA ARG A 120 -7.83 -5.12 9.80
C ARG A 120 -7.53 -6.45 10.51
N PRO A 121 -6.46 -6.51 11.34
CA PRO A 121 -6.14 -7.71 12.09
C PRO A 121 -7.30 -8.06 13.03
N GLY A 122 -7.92 -9.23 12.81
CA GLY A 122 -9.04 -9.71 13.62
C GLY A 122 -10.43 -9.57 12.98
N ILE A 123 -10.53 -9.05 11.74
CA ILE A 123 -11.77 -9.16 10.97
C ILE A 123 -12.06 -10.64 10.66
N ASP A 124 -13.33 -11.02 10.71
CA ASP A 124 -13.76 -12.35 10.28
C ASP A 124 -13.55 -12.52 8.77
N ALA A 125 -13.09 -13.70 8.35
CA ALA A 125 -12.75 -13.96 6.96
C ALA A 125 -13.97 -13.96 6.03
N ASP A 126 -15.15 -14.36 6.52
CA ASP A 126 -16.39 -14.33 5.73
C ASP A 126 -16.90 -12.91 5.56
N ASP A 127 -16.78 -12.08 6.60
CA ASP A 127 -17.15 -10.66 6.52
C ASP A 127 -16.20 -9.87 5.61
N LEU A 128 -14.89 -10.14 5.69
CA LEU A 128 -13.92 -9.54 4.77
C LEU A 128 -14.19 -9.96 3.32
N GLN A 129 -14.54 -11.22 3.07
CA GLN A 129 -14.92 -11.68 1.72
C GLN A 129 -16.17 -10.96 1.18
N LYS A 130 -17.17 -10.70 2.02
CA LYS A 130 -18.36 -9.93 1.61
C LYS A 130 -17.99 -8.50 1.23
N ILE A 131 -17.17 -7.84 2.05
CA ILE A 131 -16.68 -6.48 1.79
C ILE A 131 -15.95 -6.43 0.45
N ILE A 132 -14.97 -7.31 0.25
CA ILE A 132 -14.16 -7.36 -0.99
C ILE A 132 -15.04 -7.66 -2.21
N LYS A 133 -16.08 -8.49 -2.04
CA LYS A 133 -17.03 -8.75 -3.11
C LYS A 133 -17.81 -7.49 -3.49
N GLU A 134 -18.31 -6.77 -2.51
CA GLU A 134 -19.02 -5.50 -2.72
C GLU A 134 -18.11 -4.45 -3.35
N GLU A 135 -16.86 -4.33 -2.88
CA GLU A 135 -15.85 -3.43 -3.46
C GLU A 135 -15.53 -3.80 -4.90
N PHE A 136 -15.32 -5.08 -5.21
CA PHE A 136 -15.06 -5.51 -6.59
C PHE A 136 -16.24 -5.19 -7.53
N ASP A 137 -17.47 -5.47 -7.08
CA ASP A 137 -18.66 -5.19 -7.88
C ASP A 137 -18.82 -3.66 -8.10
N ASN A 138 -18.42 -2.83 -7.14
CA ASN A 138 -18.41 -1.37 -7.27
C ASN A 138 -17.25 -0.86 -8.17
N ASP A 139 -16.04 -1.37 -7.97
CA ASP A 139 -14.82 -1.00 -8.72
C ASP A 139 -14.91 -1.36 -10.20
N THR A 140 -15.64 -2.42 -10.52
CA THR A 140 -15.87 -2.83 -11.90
C THR A 140 -17.04 -2.09 -12.56
N SER A 141 -17.83 -1.31 -11.80
CA SER A 141 -18.94 -0.53 -12.33
C SER A 141 -18.49 0.54 -13.31
N ASP A 142 -19.15 0.61 -14.47
CA ASP A 142 -18.88 1.65 -15.47
C ASP A 142 -19.40 3.03 -15.03
N SER A 143 -20.30 3.07 -14.04
CA SER A 143 -20.90 4.30 -13.53
C SER A 143 -20.25 4.82 -12.25
N LYS A 144 -19.16 4.20 -11.76
CA LYS A 144 -18.51 4.65 -10.53
C LYS A 144 -17.94 6.05 -10.70
N VAL A 145 -18.29 6.95 -9.77
CA VAL A 145 -17.75 8.31 -9.67
C VAL A 145 -16.91 8.40 -8.39
N LEU A 146 -15.62 8.68 -8.54
CA LEU A 146 -14.65 8.74 -7.43
C LEU A 146 -14.80 9.97 -6.54
N PHE A 147 -14.94 11.13 -7.18
CA PHE A 147 -14.87 12.44 -6.54
C PHE A 147 -16.26 12.95 -6.24
N VAL A 148 -16.93 12.30 -5.30
CA VAL A 148 -18.27 12.64 -4.82
C VAL A 148 -18.18 13.31 -3.45
N THR A 149 -18.98 14.35 -3.23
CA THR A 149 -19.12 14.95 -1.89
C THR A 149 -19.93 14.04 -0.97
N GLU A 150 -19.82 14.25 0.34
CA GLU A 150 -20.69 13.55 1.30
C GLU A 150 -22.19 13.79 1.00
N GLU A 151 -22.55 14.97 0.50
CA GLU A 151 -23.91 15.30 0.07
C GLU A 151 -24.31 14.46 -1.16
N ASP A 152 -23.42 14.32 -2.15
CA ASP A 152 -23.66 13.47 -3.32
C ASP A 152 -23.79 11.99 -2.95
N GLN A 153 -22.96 11.51 -2.02
CA GLN A 153 -23.03 10.13 -1.51
C GLN A 153 -24.37 9.86 -0.81
N LYS A 154 -24.83 10.77 0.06
CA LYS A 154 -26.13 10.66 0.73
C LYS A 154 -27.28 10.70 -0.27
N ASN A 155 -27.24 11.63 -1.22
CA ASN A 155 -28.25 11.74 -2.26
C ASN A 155 -28.31 10.48 -3.14
N GLN A 156 -27.16 9.91 -3.51
CA GLN A 156 -27.09 8.67 -4.29
C GLN A 156 -27.64 7.48 -3.48
N ALA A 157 -27.26 7.34 -2.21
CA ALA A 157 -27.79 6.29 -1.34
C ALA A 157 -29.32 6.39 -1.16
N GLU A 158 -29.87 7.60 -1.03
CA GLU A 158 -31.32 7.82 -0.98
C GLU A 158 -32.01 7.50 -2.31
N ILE A 159 -31.40 7.87 -3.44
CA ILE A 159 -31.90 7.56 -4.77
C ILE A 159 -31.88 6.05 -5.00
N ASP A 160 -30.81 5.35 -4.62
CA ASP A 160 -30.68 3.90 -4.76
C ASP A 160 -31.69 3.16 -3.89
N GLN A 161 -31.92 3.61 -2.64
CA GLN A 161 -32.99 3.08 -1.80
C GLN A 161 -34.39 3.26 -2.42
N ARG A 162 -34.64 4.39 -3.11
CA ARG A 162 -35.92 4.65 -3.80
C ARG A 162 -36.04 3.87 -5.12
N ASN A 163 -34.93 3.72 -5.84
CA ASN A 163 -34.88 3.07 -7.15
C ASN A 163 -34.85 1.54 -7.08
N GLN A 164 -34.68 0.94 -5.89
CA GLN A 164 -34.90 -0.50 -5.68
C GLN A 164 -36.30 -0.99 -6.13
N GLN A 165 -37.25 -0.09 -6.41
CA GLN A 165 -38.57 -0.40 -6.99
C GLN A 165 -38.69 -0.16 -8.50
N SER A 166 -37.69 0.39 -9.21
CA SER A 166 -37.85 0.79 -10.61
C SER A 166 -36.53 0.84 -11.39
N GLN A 167 -36.01 -0.30 -11.83
CA GLN A 167 -35.65 -0.55 -13.24
C GLN A 167 -35.05 -1.94 -13.46
N MET A 168 -35.45 -2.52 -14.60
CA MET A 168 -35.18 -3.86 -15.08
C MET A 168 -34.05 -3.84 -16.12
N SER A 169 -32.81 -3.93 -15.68
CA SER A 169 -31.73 -4.52 -16.49
C SER A 169 -30.76 -5.17 -15.52
N ALA A 170 -30.44 -6.45 -15.73
CA ALA A 170 -29.48 -7.14 -14.89
C ALA A 170 -28.16 -6.35 -14.88
N PRO A 171 -27.60 -6.00 -13.71
CA PRO A 171 -26.30 -5.34 -13.63
C PRO A 171 -25.28 -6.15 -14.43
N LYS A 172 -24.45 -5.48 -15.23
CA LYS A 172 -23.33 -6.16 -15.89
C LYS A 172 -22.38 -6.63 -14.80
N THR A 173 -22.28 -7.94 -14.62
CA THR A 173 -21.28 -8.55 -13.76
C THR A 173 -20.01 -8.78 -14.57
N TYR A 174 -18.88 -8.28 -14.06
CA TYR A 174 -17.58 -8.49 -14.65
C TYR A 174 -16.83 -9.59 -13.86
N ASP A 175 -16.04 -10.40 -14.56
CA ASP A 175 -15.15 -11.41 -13.95
C ASP A 175 -13.69 -10.95 -13.91
N TYR A 176 -13.44 -9.70 -14.28
CA TYR A 176 -12.13 -9.08 -14.28
C TYR A 176 -12.24 -7.56 -14.06
N ILE A 177 -11.10 -6.95 -13.71
CA ILE A 177 -10.92 -5.51 -13.60
C ILE A 177 -9.78 -5.08 -14.54
N ASP A 178 -9.98 -3.97 -15.25
CA ASP A 178 -8.94 -3.39 -16.10
C ASP A 178 -7.94 -2.55 -15.31
N GLN A 179 -6.85 -2.13 -15.96
CA GLN A 179 -5.78 -1.38 -15.30
C GLN A 179 -6.27 -0.04 -14.73
N GLN A 180 -7.15 0.67 -15.44
CA GLN A 180 -7.62 1.98 -14.97
C GLN A 180 -8.53 1.83 -13.76
N LYS A 181 -9.44 0.85 -13.77
CA LYS A 181 -10.33 0.56 -12.65
C LYS A 181 -9.55 0.05 -11.44
N LEU A 182 -8.53 -0.80 -11.63
CA LEU A 182 -7.68 -1.25 -10.53
C LEU A 182 -6.85 -0.12 -9.93
N PHE A 183 -6.33 0.80 -10.75
CA PHE A 183 -5.65 1.99 -10.25
C PHE A 183 -6.56 2.82 -9.33
N ARG A 184 -7.81 3.05 -9.76
CA ARG A 184 -8.82 3.79 -8.99
C ARG A 184 -9.15 3.11 -7.66
N ALA A 185 -9.37 1.78 -7.70
CA ALA A 185 -9.60 0.98 -6.51
C ALA A 185 -8.48 1.11 -5.47
N LEU A 186 -7.22 1.04 -5.92
CA LEU A 186 -6.06 1.21 -5.05
C LEU A 186 -5.95 2.65 -4.53
N PHE A 187 -6.26 3.66 -5.34
CA PHE A 187 -6.30 5.04 -4.86
C PHE A 187 -7.33 5.23 -3.74
N GLU A 188 -8.54 4.67 -3.90
CA GLU A 188 -9.58 4.72 -2.86
C GLU A 188 -9.19 3.93 -1.60
N LEU A 189 -8.50 2.79 -1.75
CA LEU A 189 -7.91 2.07 -0.63
C LEU A 189 -6.96 2.99 0.15
N ALA A 190 -6.09 3.74 -0.54
CA ALA A 190 -5.21 4.70 0.12
C ALA A 190 -5.98 5.85 0.77
N ASP A 191 -7.05 6.38 0.16
CA ASP A 191 -7.94 7.37 0.77
C ASP A 191 -8.56 6.89 2.09
N THR A 192 -8.93 5.61 2.17
CA THR A 192 -9.51 5.02 3.38
C THR A 192 -8.48 4.93 4.51
N TRP A 193 -7.25 4.56 4.19
CA TRP A 193 -6.27 4.15 5.20
C TRP A 193 -5.19 5.19 5.49
N CYS A 194 -4.92 6.13 4.59
CA CYS A 194 -3.98 7.22 4.85
C CYS A 194 -4.65 8.30 5.72
N PRO A 195 -3.96 8.82 6.74
CA PRO A 195 -4.53 9.84 7.61
C PRO A 195 -4.74 11.17 6.87
N ASN A 196 -3.86 11.51 5.91
CA ASN A 196 -3.89 12.79 5.20
C ASN A 196 -3.83 12.62 3.67
N ILE A 197 -4.11 13.72 2.97
CA ILE A 197 -3.98 13.85 1.51
C ILE A 197 -2.55 14.29 1.22
N ASP A 198 -1.61 13.35 1.28
CA ASP A 198 -0.17 13.59 1.10
C ASP A 198 0.46 12.50 0.21
N GLU A 199 1.26 12.91 -0.76
CA GLU A 199 1.85 12.00 -1.73
C GLU A 199 2.88 11.03 -1.14
N PHE A 200 3.59 11.42 -0.09
CA PHE A 200 4.60 10.57 0.55
C PHE A 200 3.94 9.58 1.50
N GLU A 201 2.84 9.96 2.16
CA GLU A 201 2.01 9.01 2.92
C GLU A 201 1.46 7.90 2.03
N TYR A 202 0.92 8.24 0.85
CA TYR A 202 0.39 7.25 -0.08
C TYR A 202 1.49 6.31 -0.57
N LYS A 203 2.67 6.87 -0.90
CA LYS A 203 3.83 6.08 -1.28
C LYS A 203 4.27 5.13 -0.17
N GLU A 204 4.45 5.65 1.05
CA GLU A 204 4.88 4.88 2.20
C GLU A 204 3.84 3.79 2.55
N PHE A 205 2.55 4.10 2.45
CA PHE A 205 1.46 3.13 2.63
C PHE A 205 1.59 1.93 1.70
N PHE A 206 1.76 2.14 0.39
CA PHE A 206 1.93 1.04 -0.56
C PHE A 206 3.25 0.28 -0.38
N GLN A 207 4.33 0.97 -0.03
CA GLN A 207 5.61 0.31 0.29
C GLN A 207 5.45 -0.65 1.48
N GLN A 208 4.74 -0.22 2.53
CA GLN A 208 4.47 -1.05 3.70
C GLN A 208 3.52 -2.21 3.40
N LEU A 209 2.47 -1.99 2.61
CA LEU A 209 1.60 -3.08 2.16
C LEU A 209 2.38 -4.13 1.38
N LYS A 210 3.20 -3.71 0.40
CA LYS A 210 4.03 -4.61 -0.41
C LYS A 210 5.03 -5.39 0.44
N PHE A 211 5.71 -4.71 1.37
CA PHE A 211 6.60 -5.36 2.34
C PHE A 211 5.83 -6.43 3.13
N ARG A 212 4.70 -6.08 3.73
CA ARG A 212 3.91 -7.00 4.57
C ARG A 212 3.33 -8.17 3.78
N LEU A 213 2.84 -7.95 2.55
CA LEU A 213 2.38 -9.03 1.66
C LEU A 213 3.48 -10.06 1.39
N LYS A 214 4.71 -9.61 1.18
CA LYS A 214 5.86 -10.50 0.93
C LYS A 214 6.24 -11.34 2.15
N TYR A 215 6.07 -10.80 3.36
CA TYR A 215 6.53 -11.43 4.61
C TYR A 215 5.42 -12.01 5.49
N ALA A 216 4.14 -11.79 5.19
CA ALA A 216 3.01 -12.33 5.95
C ALA A 216 3.06 -13.87 6.03
N GLY A 217 3.53 -14.55 4.99
CA GLY A 217 3.70 -16.01 4.98
C GLY A 217 4.96 -16.55 5.67
N GLN A 218 5.88 -15.68 6.14
CA GLN A 218 7.12 -16.12 6.80
C GLN A 218 7.01 -16.20 8.32
N GLN A 219 5.99 -15.59 8.93
CA GLN A 219 5.80 -15.64 10.39
C GLN A 219 5.24 -16.99 10.88
N ASP A 220 4.65 -17.80 9.99
CA ASP A 220 4.02 -19.09 10.33
C ASP A 220 5.01 -20.27 10.43
N THR A 221 6.26 -20.12 9.98
CA THR A 221 7.25 -21.24 9.99
C THR A 221 8.07 -21.34 11.27
N SER A 222 8.11 -20.30 12.11
CA SER A 222 8.82 -20.36 13.40
C SER A 222 8.01 -21.01 14.53
N ALA A 223 6.75 -21.40 14.30
CA ALA A 223 5.88 -21.97 15.33
C ALA A 223 5.88 -23.51 15.39
N TYR A 224 6.64 -24.21 14.53
CA TYR A 224 6.69 -25.68 14.49
C TYR A 224 8.08 -26.30 14.73
N ASP A 225 9.06 -25.53 15.21
CA ASP A 225 10.42 -26.02 15.49
C ASP A 225 10.79 -25.96 16.99
N VAL A 226 9.86 -26.41 17.84
CA VAL A 226 10.20 -26.83 19.20
C VAL A 226 9.55 -28.19 19.47
N LEU A 227 10.31 -29.24 19.12
CA LEU A 227 10.18 -30.58 19.69
C LEU A 227 10.65 -30.58 21.15
#